data_AF-A0A4S2DKN1-F1
#
_entry.id   AF-A0A4S2DKN1-F1
#
_cell.length_a   1.000
_cell.length_b   1.000
_cell.length_c   1.000
_cell.angle_alpha   90.00
_cell.angle_beta   90.00
_cell.angle_gamma   90.00
#
_symmetry.space_group_name_H-M   'P 1'
#
loop_
_entity.id
_entity.type
_entity.pdbx_description
1 polymer ?
#
loop_
_entity_poly.entity_id
_entity_poly.type
_entity_poly.pdbx_seq_one_letter_code
_entity_poly.pdbx_strand_id
1 'polypeptide(L)'
;MIFQININTEILRELRENINREQNISYNKEYHRIVDKNSGRYKVYRAWDKICAIMDRLDDTVDYLNKLKLNTGKYNRSAFDFYDFMNNAAVVIDCIKELVKIFDVEDSKIRTSKNIFNQPGSDNNGSDERYFEYLRSLCSVHPIETSRHKRYQDNDFECSPYVIWNDGRIWGSDDCDLYAVVYISKDNEYSKRIKIYISQVFEYILTRVNFVSKILESIENYHNQIIVKFRNRHIKMTNEFENYIDYLRNLDKEAKERYGSEYCSKFDYIIGLLELNISNSKNKNKMQLYINALKYAIEFEHNSLQNMSYIGFENNGIIKRKDNYETSLLNELYSLNSGSDVRKKYSYNFEKIEYLNYDSGESNKSWAYIKLRELYPFLERYVSFEGAMGDFEHYALVQLALYLHCLENKCLVNDNIPNELKFREKLI
;
A
#
# COMPACT_ATOMS: atom_id res chain seq x y z
N MET A 1 42.54 -3.34 -2.35
CA MET A 1 41.54 -2.52 -1.61
C MET A 1 40.23 -3.29 -1.62
N ILE A 2 39.53 -3.39 -0.50
CA ILE A 2 38.18 -4.01 -0.46
C ILE A 2 37.17 -2.94 -0.82
N PHE A 3 36.21 -3.26 -1.69
CA PHE A 3 35.14 -2.35 -2.09
C PHE A 3 33.78 -2.82 -1.57
N GLN A 4 32.91 -1.88 -1.24
CA GLN A 4 31.56 -2.14 -0.78
C GLN A 4 30.68 -0.93 -1.12
N ILE A 5 29.51 -1.18 -1.70
CA ILE A 5 28.55 -0.11 -1.99
C ILE A 5 27.76 0.22 -0.73
N ASN A 6 27.29 1.47 -0.61
CA ASN A 6 26.35 1.88 0.43
C ASN A 6 25.15 2.57 -0.23
N ILE A 7 24.11 1.80 -0.46
CA ILE A 7 22.83 2.25 -1.01
C ILE A 7 21.92 2.65 0.15
N ASN A 8 21.33 3.84 0.09
CA ASN A 8 20.35 4.29 1.07
C ASN A 8 19.07 3.45 0.96
N THR A 9 18.72 2.71 2.00
CA THR A 9 17.51 1.88 2.05
C THR A 9 16.25 2.68 2.42
N GLU A 10 16.40 3.91 2.94
CA GLU A 10 15.26 4.75 3.34
C GLU A 10 14.33 5.05 2.16
N ILE A 11 14.89 5.33 0.99
CA ILE A 11 14.11 5.64 -0.22
C ILE A 11 13.24 4.45 -0.69
N LEU A 12 13.63 3.22 -0.33
CA LEU A 12 12.84 2.01 -0.63
C LEU A 12 11.72 1.81 0.39
N ARG A 13 11.97 2.14 1.66
CA ARG A 13 10.92 2.20 2.68
C ARG A 13 9.87 3.24 2.31
N GLU A 14 10.30 4.44 1.94
CA GLU A 14 9.40 5.51 1.47
C GLU A 14 8.58 5.05 0.25
N LEU A 15 9.18 4.33 -0.70
CA LEU A 15 8.46 3.72 -1.84
C LEU A 15 7.34 2.79 -1.39
N ARG A 16 7.64 1.88 -0.46
CA ARG A 16 6.64 0.94 0.08
C ARG A 16 5.54 1.67 0.83
N GLU A 17 5.88 2.65 1.66
CA GLU A 17 4.91 3.45 2.41
C GLU A 17 4.00 4.25 1.47
N ASN A 18 4.56 4.88 0.44
CA ASN A 18 3.81 5.67 -0.54
C ASN A 18 2.81 4.81 -1.31
N ILE A 19 3.25 3.67 -1.83
CA ILE A 19 2.39 2.73 -2.56
C ILE A 19 1.23 2.22 -1.69
N ASN A 20 1.48 1.97 -0.40
CA ASN A 20 0.46 1.47 0.53
C ASN A 20 -0.42 2.57 1.14
N ARG A 21 -0.01 3.85 1.09
CA ARG A 21 -0.81 4.99 1.59
C ARG A 21 -2.21 5.00 0.98
N GLU A 22 -2.29 4.80 -0.33
CA GLU A 22 -3.54 4.69 -1.09
C GLU A 22 -3.64 3.31 -1.75
N GLN A 23 -3.60 2.26 -0.93
CA GLN A 23 -3.43 0.87 -1.38
C GLN A 23 -4.44 0.46 -2.46
N ASN A 24 -5.73 0.76 -2.30
CA ASN A 24 -6.74 0.40 -3.30
C ASN A 24 -6.52 1.12 -4.64
N ILE A 25 -6.01 2.35 -4.62
CA ILE A 25 -5.66 3.08 -5.86
C ILE A 25 -4.46 2.40 -6.53
N SER A 26 -3.41 2.10 -5.78
CA SER A 26 -2.23 1.37 -6.27
C SER A 26 -2.57 -0.02 -6.81
N TYR A 27 -3.45 -0.75 -6.11
CA TYR A 27 -3.93 -2.07 -6.47
C TYR A 27 -4.63 -2.08 -7.84
N ASN A 28 -5.36 -1.00 -8.13
CA ASN A 28 -6.08 -0.84 -9.39
C ASN A 28 -5.25 -0.14 -10.49
N LYS A 29 -3.96 0.16 -10.27
CA LYS A 29 -3.09 0.72 -11.32
C LYS A 29 -3.01 -0.23 -12.50
N GLU A 30 -3.41 0.26 -13.66
CA GLU A 30 -3.31 -0.47 -14.92
C GLU A 30 -1.89 -0.39 -15.49
N TYR A 31 -1.45 -1.52 -16.04
CA TYR A 31 -0.19 -1.69 -16.75
C TYR A 31 -0.47 -2.24 -18.16
N HIS A 32 0.03 -1.52 -19.17
CA HIS A 32 -0.14 -1.88 -20.57
C HIS A 32 1.07 -2.67 -21.07
N ARG A 33 0.86 -3.94 -21.40
CA ARG A 33 1.90 -4.80 -21.96
C ARG A 33 1.69 -5.00 -23.45
N ILE A 34 2.68 -4.62 -24.25
CA ILE A 34 2.73 -4.96 -25.68
C ILE A 34 2.87 -6.49 -25.80
N VAL A 35 1.92 -7.14 -26.46
CA VAL A 35 1.90 -8.59 -26.70
C VAL A 35 2.30 -8.96 -28.12
N ASP A 36 2.21 -8.01 -29.05
CA ASP A 36 2.72 -8.13 -30.41
C ASP A 36 3.34 -6.80 -30.83
N LYS A 37 4.66 -6.82 -31.06
CA LYS A 37 5.45 -5.64 -31.43
C LYS A 37 5.15 -5.15 -32.84
N ASN A 38 4.72 -6.04 -33.75
CA ASN A 38 4.51 -5.70 -35.15
C ASN A 38 3.15 -5.03 -35.37
N SER A 39 2.11 -5.49 -34.65
CA SER A 39 0.77 -4.90 -34.71
C SER A 39 0.53 -3.78 -33.68
N GLY A 40 1.45 -3.58 -32.74
CA GLY A 40 1.28 -2.63 -31.63
C GLY A 40 0.21 -3.06 -30.62
N ARG A 41 -0.27 -4.31 -30.70
CA ARG A 41 -1.33 -4.81 -29.83
C ARG A 41 -0.84 -4.89 -28.39
N TYR A 42 -1.62 -4.32 -27.47
CA TYR A 42 -1.39 -4.38 -26.04
C TYR A 42 -2.48 -5.15 -25.30
N LYS A 43 -2.15 -5.64 -24.12
CA LYS A 43 -3.09 -6.14 -23.11
C LYS A 43 -2.93 -5.32 -21.83
N VAL A 44 -4.05 -5.08 -21.16
CA VAL A 44 -4.12 -4.37 -19.89
C VAL A 44 -4.15 -5.38 -18.75
N TYR A 45 -3.33 -5.15 -17.74
CA TYR A 45 -3.26 -5.95 -16.51
C TYR A 45 -3.25 -5.04 -15.30
N ARG A 46 -3.65 -5.55 -14.14
CA ARG A 46 -3.36 -4.88 -12.86
C ARG A 46 -1.87 -4.99 -12.58
N ALA A 47 -1.25 -3.88 -12.19
CA ALA A 47 0.18 -3.81 -11.92
C ALA A 47 0.56 -4.37 -10.54
N TRP A 48 -0.41 -4.58 -9.65
CA TRP A 48 -0.19 -4.86 -8.23
C TRP A 48 0.83 -5.97 -7.95
N ASP A 49 0.64 -7.17 -8.48
CA ASP A 49 1.55 -8.30 -8.21
C ASP A 49 2.98 -8.00 -8.68
N LYS A 50 3.10 -7.25 -9.77
CA LYS A 50 4.40 -6.81 -10.30
C LYS A 50 5.03 -5.74 -9.42
N ILE A 51 4.24 -4.80 -8.90
CA ILE A 51 4.68 -3.79 -7.93
C ILE A 51 5.18 -4.47 -6.65
N CYS A 52 4.41 -5.40 -6.08
CA CYS A 52 4.81 -6.17 -4.89
C CYS A 52 6.13 -6.92 -5.12
N ALA A 53 6.21 -7.69 -6.21
CA ALA A 53 7.43 -8.40 -6.56
C ALA A 53 8.64 -7.46 -6.75
N ILE A 54 8.44 -6.27 -7.30
CA ILE A 54 9.51 -5.26 -7.41
C ILE A 54 9.94 -4.77 -6.03
N MET A 55 9.01 -4.39 -5.15
CA MET A 55 9.36 -3.90 -3.80
C MET A 55 10.14 -4.95 -3.01
N ASP A 56 9.68 -6.20 -3.01
CA ASP A 56 10.35 -7.29 -2.30
C ASP A 56 11.75 -7.55 -2.89
N ARG A 57 11.88 -7.52 -4.22
CA ARG A 57 13.18 -7.68 -4.88
C ARG A 57 14.14 -6.52 -4.60
N LEU A 58 13.65 -5.28 -4.53
CA LEU A 58 14.47 -4.13 -4.19
C LEU A 58 14.98 -4.25 -2.76
N ASP A 59 14.12 -4.55 -1.80
CA ASP A 59 14.48 -4.69 -0.39
C ASP A 59 15.55 -5.78 -0.19
N ASP A 60 15.31 -7.00 -0.69
CA ASP A 60 16.24 -8.13 -0.55
C ASP A 60 17.57 -7.87 -1.25
N THR A 61 17.53 -7.37 -2.49
CA THR A 61 18.72 -7.26 -3.33
C THR A 61 19.59 -6.09 -2.89
N VAL A 62 19.00 -4.97 -2.46
CA VAL A 62 19.76 -3.83 -1.94
C VAL A 62 20.40 -4.16 -0.59
N ASP A 63 19.71 -4.86 0.31
CA ASP A 63 20.31 -5.33 1.56
C ASP A 63 21.48 -6.29 1.30
N TYR A 64 21.33 -7.20 0.33
CA TYR A 64 22.42 -8.08 -0.10
C TYR A 64 23.63 -7.30 -0.64
N LEU A 65 23.41 -6.38 -1.58
CA LEU A 65 24.46 -5.57 -2.19
C LEU A 65 25.22 -4.73 -1.15
N ASN A 66 24.50 -4.16 -0.17
CA ASN A 66 25.10 -3.39 0.91
C ASN A 66 26.00 -4.23 1.84
N LYS A 67 25.78 -5.55 1.93
CA LYS A 67 26.60 -6.48 2.74
C LYS A 67 27.75 -7.10 1.94
N LEU A 68 27.68 -7.05 0.60
CA LEU A 68 28.65 -7.69 -0.28
C LEU A 68 29.98 -6.93 -0.30
N LYS A 69 31.06 -7.62 0.08
CA LYS A 69 32.44 -7.11 0.00
C LYS A 69 33.13 -7.67 -1.24
N LEU A 70 33.71 -6.77 -2.04
CA LEU A 70 34.44 -7.08 -3.27
C LEU A 70 35.95 -7.02 -3.04
N ASN A 71 36.71 -7.78 -3.83
CA ASN A 71 38.16 -7.90 -3.78
C ASN A 71 38.68 -8.36 -2.40
N THR A 72 38.04 -9.38 -1.83
CA THR A 72 38.40 -9.93 -0.51
C THR A 72 39.62 -10.86 -0.54
N GLY A 73 40.20 -11.12 -1.72
CA GLY A 73 41.26 -12.11 -1.91
C GLY A 73 40.76 -13.56 -1.93
N LYS A 74 39.44 -13.80 -1.89
CA LYS A 74 38.84 -15.14 -1.96
C LYS A 74 39.03 -15.81 -3.32
N TYR A 75 39.11 -15.03 -4.39
CA TYR A 75 39.19 -15.50 -5.77
C TYR A 75 40.47 -14.99 -6.45
N ASN A 76 41.26 -15.90 -7.03
CA ASN A 76 42.60 -15.58 -7.56
C ASN A 76 42.68 -15.47 -9.09
N ARG A 77 41.65 -15.93 -9.81
CA ARG A 77 41.68 -16.01 -11.29
C ARG A 77 40.57 -15.22 -11.97
N SER A 78 39.39 -15.13 -11.35
CA SER A 78 38.26 -14.37 -11.86
C SER A 78 37.59 -13.65 -10.69
N ALA A 79 37.13 -12.43 -10.92
CA ALA A 79 36.41 -11.60 -9.96
C ALA A 79 34.95 -12.07 -9.80
N PHE A 80 34.75 -13.27 -9.25
CA PHE A 80 33.41 -13.86 -9.05
C PHE A 80 32.52 -13.02 -8.13
N ASP A 81 33.13 -12.34 -7.15
CA ASP A 81 32.45 -11.36 -6.31
C ASP A 81 31.92 -10.18 -7.14
N PHE A 82 32.67 -9.70 -8.12
CA PHE A 82 32.21 -8.68 -9.05
C PHE A 82 31.10 -9.19 -10.00
N TYR A 83 31.15 -10.45 -10.44
CA TYR A 83 30.09 -11.04 -11.27
C TYR A 83 28.76 -11.11 -10.51
N ASP A 84 28.82 -11.58 -9.28
CA ASP A 84 27.67 -11.65 -8.38
C ASP A 84 27.10 -10.26 -8.10
N PHE A 85 27.97 -9.28 -7.82
CA PHE A 85 27.59 -7.89 -7.69
C PHE A 85 26.87 -7.36 -8.93
N MET A 86 27.44 -7.53 -10.13
CA MET A 86 26.86 -7.03 -11.39
C MET A 86 25.49 -7.66 -11.70
N ASN A 87 25.31 -8.95 -11.36
CA ASN A 87 24.03 -9.63 -11.53
C ASN A 87 22.95 -9.07 -10.63
N ASN A 88 23.24 -8.94 -9.34
CA ASN A 88 22.28 -8.41 -8.37
C ASN A 88 22.00 -6.92 -8.61
N ALA A 89 23.01 -6.13 -8.97
CA ALA A 89 22.83 -4.73 -9.37
C ALA A 89 21.90 -4.59 -10.58
N ALA A 90 22.02 -5.48 -11.58
CA ALA A 90 21.14 -5.46 -12.74
C ALA A 90 19.66 -5.73 -12.36
N VAL A 91 19.41 -6.62 -11.39
CA VAL A 91 18.04 -6.86 -10.87
C VAL A 91 17.46 -5.59 -10.27
N VAL A 92 18.22 -4.84 -9.46
CA VAL A 92 17.80 -3.56 -8.89
C VAL A 92 17.45 -2.56 -10.00
N ILE A 93 18.31 -2.43 -11.01
CA ILE A 93 18.10 -1.52 -12.14
C ILE A 93 16.85 -1.89 -12.94
N ASP A 94 16.65 -3.17 -13.22
CA ASP A 94 15.49 -3.65 -13.97
C ASP A 94 14.19 -3.42 -13.19
N CYS A 95 14.19 -3.63 -11.87
CA CYS A 95 13.06 -3.31 -11.00
C CYS A 95 12.67 -1.82 -11.10
N ILE A 96 13.65 -0.92 -11.02
CA ILE A 96 13.44 0.53 -11.13
C ILE A 96 12.91 0.90 -12.52
N LYS A 97 13.48 0.33 -13.60
CA LYS A 97 13.00 0.54 -14.97
C LYS A 97 11.54 0.09 -15.14
N GLU A 98 11.13 -0.99 -14.49
CA GLU A 98 9.74 -1.45 -14.56
C GLU A 98 8.79 -0.54 -13.76
N LEU A 99 9.21 0.03 -12.63
CA LEU A 99 8.42 1.05 -11.92
C LEU A 99 8.23 2.32 -12.76
N VAL A 100 9.30 2.78 -13.43
CA VAL A 100 9.24 3.90 -14.38
C VAL A 100 8.17 3.68 -15.44
N LYS A 101 8.08 2.46 -15.98
CA LYS A 101 7.04 2.09 -16.97
C LYS A 101 5.65 1.99 -16.36
N ILE A 102 5.52 1.46 -15.14
CA ILE A 102 4.21 1.31 -14.48
C ILE A 102 3.60 2.68 -14.17
N PHE A 103 4.41 3.63 -13.70
CA PHE A 103 3.98 4.97 -13.29
C PHE A 103 4.28 6.05 -14.33
N ASP A 104 4.54 5.65 -15.58
CA ASP A 104 4.72 6.54 -16.73
C ASP A 104 5.71 7.70 -16.46
N VAL A 105 6.81 7.40 -15.77
CA VAL A 105 7.79 8.40 -15.30
C VAL A 105 8.71 8.81 -16.44
N GLU A 106 8.90 10.10 -16.65
CA GLU A 106 9.85 10.61 -17.65
C GLU A 106 11.29 10.30 -17.22
N ASP A 107 12.00 9.47 -17.98
CA ASP A 107 13.36 8.99 -17.68
C ASP A 107 14.38 9.31 -18.77
N SER A 108 14.04 10.18 -19.73
CA SER A 108 14.86 10.39 -20.93
C SER A 108 16.28 10.85 -20.59
N LYS A 109 16.42 11.77 -19.64
CA LYS A 109 17.72 12.30 -19.18
C LYS A 109 18.64 11.22 -18.63
N ILE A 110 18.10 10.33 -17.79
CA ILE A 110 18.90 9.31 -17.12
C ILE A 110 19.18 8.12 -18.06
N ARG A 111 18.33 7.90 -19.07
CA ARG A 111 18.51 6.86 -20.11
C ARG A 111 19.59 7.24 -21.15
N THR A 112 19.70 8.53 -21.47
CA THR A 112 20.64 9.04 -22.49
C THR A 112 21.92 9.64 -21.90
N SER A 113 22.04 9.71 -20.57
CA SER A 113 23.25 10.16 -19.86
C SER A 113 24.51 9.43 -20.36
N LYS A 114 25.63 10.15 -20.39
CA LYS A 114 26.97 9.64 -20.71
C LYS A 114 28.01 10.02 -19.64
N ASN A 115 27.57 10.64 -18.55
CA ASN A 115 28.44 11.38 -17.63
C ASN A 115 29.28 10.47 -16.72
N ILE A 116 28.86 9.22 -16.52
CA ILE A 116 29.47 8.33 -15.53
C ILE A 116 30.62 7.56 -16.17
N PHE A 117 30.32 6.79 -17.21
CA PHE A 117 31.32 5.95 -17.86
C PHE A 117 32.11 6.71 -18.92
N ASN A 118 31.53 7.78 -19.50
CA ASN A 118 32.13 8.56 -20.58
C ASN A 118 32.51 7.72 -21.82
N GLN A 119 31.66 6.74 -22.15
CA GLN A 119 31.86 5.80 -23.26
C GLN A 119 30.86 6.06 -24.39
N PRO A 120 31.19 6.92 -25.37
CA PRO A 120 30.28 7.26 -26.45
C PRO A 120 30.11 6.13 -27.47
N GLY A 121 31.04 5.17 -27.50
CA GLY A 121 31.06 4.08 -28.48
C GLY A 121 31.40 4.54 -29.90
N SER A 122 31.51 3.60 -30.83
CA SER A 122 31.98 3.85 -32.20
C SER A 122 31.09 4.77 -33.05
N ASP A 123 29.80 4.89 -32.71
CA ASP A 123 28.82 5.72 -33.42
C ASP A 123 28.41 6.99 -32.65
N ASN A 124 29.10 7.31 -31.55
CA ASN A 124 28.78 8.42 -30.63
C ASN A 124 27.38 8.39 -29.99
N ASN A 125 26.63 7.29 -30.12
CA ASN A 125 25.28 7.12 -29.57
C ASN A 125 25.24 6.26 -28.30
N GLY A 126 26.38 6.05 -27.65
CA GLY A 126 26.50 5.38 -26.36
C GLY A 126 25.70 6.07 -25.25
N SER A 127 25.47 5.35 -24.16
CA SER A 127 24.93 5.91 -22.92
C SER A 127 25.43 5.07 -21.76
N ASP A 128 25.35 5.61 -20.55
CA ASP A 128 25.77 4.93 -19.33
C ASP A 128 25.02 3.61 -19.16
N GLU A 129 23.72 3.58 -19.50
CA GLU A 129 22.91 2.36 -19.51
C GLU A 129 23.44 1.31 -20.48
N ARG A 130 23.69 1.72 -21.72
CA ARG A 130 24.17 0.81 -22.75
C ARG A 130 25.57 0.28 -22.44
N TYR A 131 26.42 1.11 -21.84
CA TYR A 131 27.75 0.69 -21.43
C TYR A 131 27.72 -0.23 -20.21
N PHE A 132 26.86 0.04 -19.22
CA PHE A 132 26.63 -0.89 -18.11
C PHE A 132 26.14 -2.26 -18.59
N GLU A 133 25.21 -2.29 -19.55
CA GLU A 133 24.76 -3.55 -20.16
C GLU A 133 25.88 -4.30 -20.88
N TYR A 134 26.77 -3.56 -21.57
CA TYR A 134 27.99 -4.14 -22.16
C TYR A 134 28.90 -4.74 -21.08
N LEU A 135 29.22 -4.00 -20.01
CA LEU A 135 30.03 -4.52 -18.90
C LEU A 135 29.41 -5.79 -18.30
N ARG A 136 28.08 -5.80 -18.08
CA ARG A 136 27.36 -6.98 -17.59
C ARG A 136 27.45 -8.17 -18.54
N SER A 137 27.44 -7.92 -19.85
CA SER A 137 27.58 -8.97 -20.87
C SER A 137 28.96 -9.63 -20.83
N LEU A 138 30.03 -8.84 -20.58
CA LEU A 138 31.39 -9.34 -20.43
C LEU A 138 31.60 -10.16 -19.14
N CYS A 139 30.83 -9.85 -18.09
CA CYS A 139 31.06 -10.41 -16.76
C CYS A 139 30.24 -11.67 -16.47
N SER A 140 29.00 -11.77 -16.98
CA SER A 140 28.05 -12.74 -16.42
C SER A 140 27.09 -13.36 -17.42
N VAL A 141 26.39 -12.56 -18.22
CA VAL A 141 25.17 -13.05 -18.89
C VAL A 141 25.46 -13.74 -20.22
N HIS A 142 26.38 -13.19 -21.01
CA HIS A 142 26.76 -13.72 -22.32
C HIS A 142 28.26 -13.57 -22.61
N PRO A 143 29.17 -14.04 -21.71
CA PRO A 143 30.60 -13.84 -21.88
C PRO A 143 31.16 -14.50 -23.16
N ILE A 144 30.46 -15.50 -23.71
CA ILE A 144 30.87 -16.23 -24.91
C ILE A 144 30.39 -15.53 -26.19
N GLU A 145 29.42 -14.62 -26.14
CA GLU A 145 28.95 -13.88 -27.32
C GLU A 145 28.34 -12.53 -26.93
N THR A 146 29.11 -11.45 -27.13
CA THR A 146 28.69 -10.09 -26.75
C THR A 146 28.10 -9.30 -27.93
N SER A 147 27.78 -9.98 -29.05
CA SER A 147 27.37 -9.44 -30.36
C SER A 147 26.19 -8.46 -30.33
N ARG A 148 25.43 -8.42 -29.23
CA ARG A 148 24.35 -7.44 -28.99
C ARG A 148 24.86 -6.01 -28.70
N HIS A 149 26.16 -5.85 -28.44
CA HIS A 149 26.78 -4.59 -28.03
C HIS A 149 27.81 -4.05 -29.04
N LYS A 150 27.58 -4.24 -30.35
CA LYS A 150 28.49 -3.85 -31.46
C LYS A 150 29.13 -2.47 -31.33
N ARG A 151 28.41 -1.50 -30.76
CA ARG A 151 28.89 -0.13 -30.53
C ARG A 151 30.17 -0.04 -29.70
N TYR A 152 30.40 -0.98 -28.80
CA TYR A 152 31.58 -1.02 -27.92
C TYR A 152 32.57 -2.12 -28.31
N GLN A 153 32.31 -2.78 -29.45
CA GLN A 153 33.16 -3.82 -30.00
C GLN A 153 34.09 -3.24 -31.07
N ASP A 154 35.28 -3.83 -31.17
CA ASP A 154 36.27 -3.45 -32.17
C ASP A 154 36.19 -4.33 -33.43
N ASN A 155 35.32 -5.36 -33.42
CA ASN A 155 35.18 -6.42 -34.44
C ASN A 155 33.75 -7.03 -34.49
N ASP A 156 33.54 -7.95 -35.42
CA ASP A 156 32.28 -8.70 -35.63
C ASP A 156 31.87 -9.58 -34.43
N PHE A 157 32.85 -10.03 -33.63
CA PHE A 157 32.62 -10.87 -32.46
C PHE A 157 33.66 -10.64 -31.36
N GLU A 158 33.19 -10.68 -30.11
CA GLU A 158 33.99 -10.55 -28.89
C GLU A 158 33.48 -11.51 -27.81
N CYS A 159 34.42 -12.20 -27.16
CA CYS A 159 34.15 -13.04 -25.98
C CYS A 159 35.09 -12.69 -24.83
N SER A 160 34.56 -12.71 -23.61
CA SER A 160 35.27 -12.38 -22.37
C SER A 160 35.51 -13.66 -21.56
N PRO A 161 36.73 -14.20 -21.51
CA PRO A 161 37.02 -15.40 -20.73
C PRO A 161 36.97 -15.16 -19.21
N TYR A 162 37.33 -13.95 -18.75
CA TYR A 162 37.41 -13.61 -17.33
C TYR A 162 37.61 -12.10 -17.11
N VAL A 163 37.22 -11.66 -15.91
CA VAL A 163 37.53 -10.35 -15.33
C VAL A 163 38.43 -10.56 -14.12
N ILE A 164 39.48 -9.76 -14.00
CA ILE A 164 40.44 -9.85 -12.88
C ILE A 164 40.52 -8.54 -12.12
N TRP A 165 40.72 -8.65 -10.81
CA TRP A 165 41.13 -7.52 -9.97
C TRP A 165 42.53 -7.06 -10.38
N ASN A 166 42.72 -5.76 -10.50
CA ASN A 166 44.03 -5.18 -10.73
C ASN A 166 44.82 -5.16 -9.41
N ASP A 167 45.78 -6.06 -9.27
CA ASP A 167 46.69 -6.14 -8.13
C ASP A 167 48.08 -5.53 -8.43
N GLY A 168 48.23 -4.91 -9.61
CA GLY A 168 49.48 -4.32 -10.10
C GLY A 168 50.57 -5.33 -10.46
N ARG A 169 50.33 -6.65 -10.33
CA ARG A 169 51.34 -7.68 -10.57
C ARG A 169 51.44 -8.10 -12.03
N ILE A 170 50.30 -8.17 -12.72
CA ILE A 170 50.25 -8.66 -14.10
C ILE A 170 50.44 -7.52 -15.09
N TRP A 171 49.79 -6.37 -14.86
CA TRP A 171 49.82 -5.23 -15.78
C TRP A 171 50.16 -3.95 -14.98
N GLY A 172 51.41 -3.51 -15.07
CA GLY A 172 51.87 -2.33 -14.32
C GLY A 172 51.34 -1.02 -14.92
N SER A 173 50.99 -0.06 -14.04
CA SER A 173 50.72 1.37 -14.26
C SER A 173 49.35 1.83 -14.77
N ASP A 174 48.37 0.94 -15.02
CA ASP A 174 47.02 1.43 -15.29
C ASP A 174 46.28 1.77 -13.99
N ASP A 175 45.71 2.97 -13.96
CA ASP A 175 44.76 3.41 -12.94
C ASP A 175 43.40 2.79 -13.25
N CYS A 176 43.14 1.56 -12.81
CA CYS A 176 41.81 0.94 -12.85
C CYS A 176 41.68 -0.16 -11.78
N ASP A 177 40.45 -0.51 -11.39
CA ASP A 177 40.20 -1.49 -10.34
C ASP A 177 40.12 -2.94 -10.88
N LEU A 178 39.56 -3.12 -12.09
CA LEU A 178 39.50 -4.41 -12.76
C LEU A 178 39.81 -4.30 -14.26
N TYR A 179 40.19 -5.44 -14.82
CA TYR A 179 40.24 -5.66 -16.26
C TYR A 179 39.25 -6.73 -16.67
N ALA A 180 38.37 -6.42 -17.61
CA ALA A 180 37.75 -7.47 -18.43
C ALA A 180 38.67 -7.76 -19.62
N VAL A 181 39.18 -8.99 -19.69
CA VAL A 181 39.94 -9.46 -20.85
C VAL A 181 38.93 -9.86 -21.91
N VAL A 182 39.13 -9.44 -23.15
CA VAL A 182 38.23 -9.73 -24.26
C VAL A 182 39.05 -10.27 -25.42
N TYR A 183 38.76 -11.50 -25.83
CA TYR A 183 39.31 -12.09 -27.03
C TYR A 183 38.61 -11.51 -28.26
N ILE A 184 39.41 -11.19 -29.25
CA ILE A 184 39.00 -10.53 -30.48
C ILE A 184 39.33 -11.42 -31.68
N SER A 185 38.46 -11.44 -32.68
CA SER A 185 38.65 -12.22 -33.91
C SER A 185 39.42 -11.43 -34.98
N LYS A 186 40.58 -10.86 -34.63
CA LYS A 186 41.47 -10.14 -35.55
C LYS A 186 42.79 -10.90 -35.74
N ASP A 187 43.23 -11.05 -36.98
CA ASP A 187 44.54 -11.64 -37.27
C ASP A 187 45.65 -10.83 -36.60
N ASN A 188 46.54 -11.51 -35.87
CA ASN A 188 47.69 -10.95 -35.12
C ASN A 188 47.36 -10.06 -33.89
N GLU A 189 46.10 -9.96 -33.45
CA GLU A 189 45.74 -9.31 -32.18
C GLU A 189 45.05 -10.31 -31.24
N TYR A 190 45.64 -10.57 -30.08
CA TYR A 190 45.20 -11.67 -29.20
C TYR A 190 44.05 -11.29 -28.24
N SER A 191 44.05 -10.08 -27.70
CA SER A 191 43.02 -9.66 -26.73
C SER A 191 43.02 -8.15 -26.50
N LYS A 192 41.84 -7.55 -26.35
CA LYS A 192 41.69 -6.21 -25.78
C LYS A 192 41.38 -6.28 -24.28
N ARG A 193 41.61 -5.16 -23.58
CA ARG A 193 41.39 -5.04 -22.14
C ARG A 193 40.46 -3.86 -21.88
N ILE A 194 39.31 -4.14 -21.28
CA ILE A 194 38.39 -3.09 -20.84
C ILE A 194 38.72 -2.76 -19.38
N LYS A 195 39.12 -1.51 -19.14
CA LYS A 195 39.38 -0.97 -17.80
C LYS A 195 38.06 -0.66 -17.10
N ILE A 196 37.90 -1.15 -15.88
CA ILE A 196 36.70 -0.98 -15.07
C ILE A 196 37.08 -0.28 -13.77
N TYR A 197 36.29 0.74 -13.42
CA TYR A 197 36.42 1.51 -12.18
C TYR A 197 35.19 1.23 -11.33
N ILE A 198 35.39 0.73 -10.12
CA ILE A 198 34.30 0.42 -9.19
C ILE A 198 33.52 1.68 -8.83
N SER A 199 34.19 2.82 -8.73
CA SER A 199 33.55 4.12 -8.49
C SER A 199 32.47 4.44 -9.53
N GLN A 200 32.75 4.25 -10.82
CA GLN A 200 31.78 4.49 -11.90
C GLN A 200 30.61 3.50 -11.85
N VAL A 201 30.89 2.22 -11.56
CA VAL A 201 29.83 1.20 -11.43
C VAL A 201 28.91 1.53 -10.24
N PHE A 202 29.48 1.90 -9.09
CA PHE A 202 28.71 2.30 -7.91
C PHE A 202 27.91 3.58 -8.18
N GLU A 203 28.53 4.59 -8.79
CA GLU A 203 27.86 5.84 -9.16
C GLU A 203 26.66 5.58 -10.08
N TYR A 204 26.81 4.69 -11.06
CA TYR A 204 25.71 4.28 -11.93
C TYR A 204 24.53 3.67 -11.17
N ILE A 205 24.81 2.73 -10.26
CA ILE A 205 23.77 2.08 -9.45
C ILE A 205 23.10 3.08 -8.51
N LEU A 206 23.87 3.89 -7.80
CA LEU A 206 23.38 4.92 -6.89
C LEU A 206 22.50 5.95 -7.63
N THR A 207 22.90 6.35 -8.82
CA THR A 207 22.12 7.27 -9.67
C THR A 207 20.76 6.67 -10.04
N ARG A 208 20.68 5.35 -10.28
CA ARG A 208 19.42 4.65 -10.55
C ARG A 208 18.56 4.53 -9.31
N VAL A 209 19.13 4.15 -8.16
CA VAL A 209 18.37 4.07 -6.90
C VAL A 209 17.85 5.44 -6.48
N ASN A 210 18.66 6.49 -6.59
CA ASN A 210 18.23 7.86 -6.28
C ASN A 210 17.09 8.33 -7.19
N PHE A 211 16.97 7.79 -8.40
CA PHE A 211 15.85 8.10 -9.29
C PHE A 211 14.49 7.63 -8.76
N VAL A 212 14.46 6.75 -7.76
CA VAL A 212 13.22 6.35 -7.06
C VAL A 212 12.51 7.56 -6.46
N SER A 213 13.21 8.64 -6.09
CA SER A 213 12.55 9.86 -5.62
C SER A 213 11.61 10.48 -6.66
N LYS A 214 11.99 10.46 -7.94
CA LYS A 214 11.14 10.94 -9.03
C LYS A 214 9.95 9.98 -9.29
N ILE A 215 10.14 8.69 -9.02
CA ILE A 215 9.07 7.70 -9.09
C ILE A 215 8.05 7.96 -7.96
N LEU A 216 8.51 8.24 -6.74
CA LEU A 216 7.65 8.64 -5.62
C LEU A 216 6.77 9.83 -5.98
N GLU A 217 7.36 10.89 -6.54
CA GLU A 217 6.60 12.06 -7.00
C GLU A 217 5.51 11.69 -8.02
N SER A 218 5.80 10.77 -8.94
CA SER A 218 4.81 10.30 -9.92
C SER A 218 3.69 9.48 -9.28
N ILE A 219 4.01 8.62 -8.30
CA ILE A 219 3.03 7.84 -7.54
C ILE A 219 2.08 8.76 -6.79
N GLU A 220 2.60 9.76 -6.06
CA GLU A 220 1.78 10.73 -5.33
C GLU A 220 0.87 11.53 -6.26
N ASN A 221 1.41 11.99 -7.40
CA ASN A 221 0.62 12.66 -8.42
C ASN A 221 -0.50 11.78 -8.97
N TYR A 222 -0.21 10.51 -9.25
CA TYR A 222 -1.20 9.54 -9.69
C TYR A 222 -2.31 9.35 -8.66
N HIS A 223 -1.95 9.12 -7.38
CA HIS A 223 -2.93 8.99 -6.29
C HIS A 223 -3.81 10.23 -6.18
N ASN A 224 -3.21 11.42 -6.16
CA ASN A 224 -3.93 12.68 -6.07
C ASN A 224 -4.90 12.88 -7.24
N GLN A 225 -4.52 12.53 -8.47
CA GLN A 225 -5.40 12.61 -9.63
C GLN A 225 -6.64 11.70 -9.48
N ILE A 226 -6.45 10.47 -8.99
CA ILE A 226 -7.55 9.54 -8.76
C ILE A 226 -8.45 10.02 -7.61
N ILE A 227 -7.87 10.51 -6.51
CA ILE A 227 -8.63 11.08 -5.39
C ILE A 227 -9.47 12.27 -5.87
N VAL A 228 -8.90 13.21 -6.63
CA VAL A 228 -9.64 14.34 -7.21
C VAL A 228 -10.77 13.86 -8.11
N LYS A 229 -10.54 12.83 -8.92
CA LYS A 229 -11.59 12.22 -9.77
C LYS A 229 -12.75 11.68 -8.93
N PHE A 230 -12.46 10.96 -7.84
CA PHE A 230 -13.49 10.44 -6.93
C PHE A 230 -14.20 11.56 -6.15
N ARG A 231 -13.48 12.60 -5.73
CA ARG A 231 -14.05 13.78 -5.06
C ARG A 231 -15.01 14.55 -5.95
N ASN A 232 -14.74 14.60 -7.24
CA ASN A 232 -15.63 15.24 -8.23
C ASN A 232 -16.77 14.33 -8.68
N ARG A 233 -16.76 13.05 -8.32
CA ARG A 233 -17.85 12.12 -8.64
C ARG A 233 -18.90 12.18 -7.55
N HIS A 234 -20.07 12.71 -7.91
CA HIS A 234 -21.23 12.81 -7.02
C HIS A 234 -21.64 11.44 -6.47
N ILE A 235 -21.70 11.33 -5.15
CA ILE A 235 -22.35 10.23 -4.44
C ILE A 235 -23.82 10.60 -4.27
N LYS A 236 -24.71 9.73 -4.75
CA LYS A 236 -26.16 9.97 -4.67
C LYS A 236 -26.62 10.24 -3.24
N MET A 237 -27.46 11.26 -3.08
CA MET A 237 -28.05 11.67 -1.82
C MET A 237 -29.25 10.78 -1.45
N THR A 238 -29.70 10.86 -0.19
CA THR A 238 -30.82 10.05 0.31
C THR A 238 -32.13 10.25 -0.47
N ASN A 239 -32.37 11.46 -1.00
CA ASN A 239 -33.58 11.79 -1.78
C ASN A 239 -33.55 11.25 -3.22
N GLU A 240 -32.43 10.66 -3.65
CA GLU A 240 -32.28 10.02 -4.96
C GLU A 240 -32.58 8.50 -4.91
N PHE A 241 -33.07 8.01 -3.77
CA PHE A 241 -33.48 6.62 -3.56
C PHE A 241 -34.92 6.55 -3.04
N GLU A 242 -35.62 5.47 -3.38
CA GLU A 242 -36.99 5.22 -2.89
C GLU A 242 -37.01 4.94 -1.39
N ASN A 243 -35.95 4.33 -0.86
CA ASN A 243 -35.83 3.99 0.55
C ASN A 243 -34.39 4.15 1.04
N TYR A 244 -34.24 4.21 2.37
CA TYR A 244 -32.95 4.47 3.01
C TYR A 244 -31.99 3.26 2.94
N ILE A 245 -32.52 2.04 2.83
CA ILE A 245 -31.68 0.82 2.73
C ILE A 245 -30.91 0.82 1.41
N ASP A 246 -31.54 1.20 0.30
CA ASP A 246 -30.88 1.29 -0.99
C ASP A 246 -29.81 2.40 -1.02
N TYR A 247 -30.06 3.50 -0.30
CA TYR A 247 -29.04 4.52 -0.07
C TYR A 247 -27.81 3.96 0.67
N LEU A 248 -28.02 3.20 1.76
CA LEU A 248 -26.92 2.57 2.51
C LEU A 248 -26.12 1.57 1.65
N ARG A 249 -26.81 0.75 0.85
CA ARG A 249 -26.16 -0.18 -0.10
C ARG A 249 -25.34 0.57 -1.16
N ASN A 250 -25.82 1.72 -1.60
CA ASN A 250 -25.06 2.58 -2.51
C ASN A 250 -23.79 3.14 -1.84
N LEU A 251 -23.89 3.63 -0.60
CA LEU A 251 -22.71 4.09 0.15
C LEU A 251 -21.68 2.97 0.33
N ASP A 252 -22.11 1.76 0.66
CA ASP A 252 -21.23 0.60 0.78
C ASP A 252 -20.48 0.31 -0.53
N LYS A 253 -21.19 0.38 -1.66
CA LYS A 253 -20.59 0.24 -3.00
C LYS A 253 -19.57 1.34 -3.29
N GLU A 254 -19.92 2.60 -3.02
CA GLU A 254 -19.02 3.74 -3.24
C GLU A 254 -17.77 3.66 -2.36
N ALA A 255 -17.93 3.19 -1.11
CA ALA A 255 -16.83 2.98 -0.18
C ALA A 255 -15.88 1.87 -0.65
N LYS A 256 -16.43 0.72 -1.09
CA LYS A 256 -15.64 -0.39 -1.64
C LYS A 256 -14.90 -0.02 -2.91
N GLU A 257 -15.48 0.85 -3.74
CA GLU A 257 -14.80 1.33 -4.95
C GLU A 257 -13.63 2.27 -4.62
N ARG A 258 -13.78 3.13 -3.61
CA ARG A 258 -12.74 4.10 -3.19
C ARG A 258 -11.63 3.46 -2.37
N TYR A 259 -11.98 2.66 -1.37
CA TYR A 259 -11.06 2.14 -0.36
C TYR A 259 -10.79 0.64 -0.49
N GLY A 260 -11.48 -0.06 -1.39
CA GLY A 260 -11.29 -1.48 -1.64
C GLY A 260 -12.32 -2.36 -0.93
N SER A 261 -12.38 -3.64 -1.31
CA SER A 261 -13.36 -4.59 -0.79
C SER A 261 -13.21 -4.91 0.69
N GLU A 262 -12.04 -4.64 1.27
CA GLU A 262 -11.75 -4.83 2.70
C GLU A 262 -12.31 -3.69 3.57
N TYR A 263 -12.87 -2.64 2.95
CA TYR A 263 -13.55 -1.58 3.70
C TYR A 263 -14.71 -2.16 4.52
N CYS A 264 -14.52 -2.19 5.84
CA CYS A 264 -15.50 -2.70 6.79
C CYS A 264 -16.50 -1.58 7.14
N SER A 265 -17.54 -1.46 6.32
CA SER A 265 -18.64 -0.54 6.60
C SER A 265 -19.53 -1.08 7.73
N LYS A 266 -20.21 -0.17 8.43
CA LYS A 266 -21.19 -0.52 9.47
C LYS A 266 -22.62 -0.55 8.92
N PHE A 267 -22.77 -0.45 7.60
CA PHE A 267 -24.06 -0.25 6.95
C PHE A 267 -24.94 -1.50 7.04
N ASP A 268 -24.37 -2.70 6.96
CA ASP A 268 -25.14 -3.95 7.10
C ASP A 268 -25.83 -4.07 8.47
N TYR A 269 -25.16 -3.64 9.55
CA TYR A 269 -25.77 -3.58 10.88
C TYR A 269 -26.96 -2.62 10.92
N ILE A 270 -26.82 -1.44 10.31
CA ILE A 270 -27.87 -0.41 10.30
C ILE A 270 -29.04 -0.85 9.42
N ILE A 271 -28.77 -1.53 8.31
CA ILE A 271 -29.80 -2.17 7.48
C ILE A 271 -30.56 -3.20 8.32
N GLY A 272 -29.84 -4.05 9.06
CA GLY A 272 -30.45 -5.00 9.99
C GLY A 272 -31.38 -4.32 11.01
N LEU A 273 -30.98 -3.18 11.59
CA LEU A 273 -31.84 -2.40 12.50
C LEU A 273 -33.09 -1.83 11.82
N LEU A 274 -32.98 -1.40 10.56
CA LEU A 274 -34.11 -0.84 9.80
C LEU A 274 -35.12 -1.92 9.39
N GLU A 275 -34.65 -3.14 9.14
CA GLU A 275 -35.49 -4.30 8.79
C GLU A 275 -36.06 -5.00 10.02
N LEU A 276 -35.48 -4.76 11.21
CA LEU A 276 -35.88 -5.39 12.46
C LEU A 276 -37.29 -4.94 12.90
N ASN A 277 -38.21 -5.90 12.96
CA ASN A 277 -39.51 -5.68 13.57
C ASN A 277 -39.41 -5.86 15.10
N ILE A 278 -39.30 -4.74 15.82
CA ILE A 278 -39.24 -4.74 17.29
C ILE A 278 -40.53 -5.31 17.89
N SER A 279 -40.39 -6.39 18.64
CA SER A 279 -41.49 -7.17 19.23
C SER A 279 -42.21 -6.37 20.32
N ASN A 280 -41.45 -5.65 21.17
CA ASN A 280 -42.03 -4.87 22.27
C ASN A 280 -42.32 -3.41 21.88
N SER A 281 -43.58 -2.99 21.97
CA SER A 281 -44.00 -1.63 21.60
C SER A 281 -43.32 -0.52 22.41
N LYS A 282 -42.93 -0.78 23.66
CA LYS A 282 -42.22 0.21 24.51
C LYS A 282 -40.85 0.59 23.94
N ASN A 283 -40.21 -0.32 23.21
CA ASN A 283 -38.89 -0.09 22.62
C ASN A 283 -38.97 0.62 21.27
N LYS A 284 -40.12 0.60 20.58
CA LYS A 284 -40.24 1.14 19.21
C LYS A 284 -39.85 2.61 19.12
N ASN A 285 -40.40 3.44 20.00
CA ASN A 285 -40.09 4.88 20.02
C ASN A 285 -38.61 5.12 20.36
N LYS A 286 -38.07 4.37 21.31
CA LYS A 286 -36.66 4.47 21.73
C LYS A 286 -35.70 4.03 20.62
N MET A 287 -36.02 2.93 19.93
CA MET A 287 -35.27 2.45 18.78
C MET A 287 -35.24 3.50 17.67
N GLN A 288 -36.36 4.20 17.44
CA GLN A 288 -36.39 5.29 16.47
C GLN A 288 -35.41 6.44 16.82
N LEU A 289 -35.22 6.75 18.11
CA LEU A 289 -34.22 7.74 18.54
C LEU A 289 -32.81 7.32 18.16
N TYR A 290 -32.47 6.05 18.41
CA TYR A 290 -31.16 5.49 18.08
C TYR A 290 -30.93 5.41 16.56
N ILE A 291 -31.94 4.97 15.80
CA ILE A 291 -31.90 4.98 14.33
C ILE A 291 -31.70 6.41 13.81
N ASN A 292 -32.38 7.41 14.38
CA ASN A 292 -32.18 8.80 13.98
C ASN A 292 -30.73 9.26 14.23
N ALA A 293 -30.14 8.91 15.38
CA ALA A 293 -28.74 9.23 15.68
C ALA A 293 -27.77 8.57 14.68
N LEU A 294 -28.01 7.31 14.31
CA LEU A 294 -27.23 6.62 13.28
C LEU A 294 -27.37 7.31 11.92
N LYS A 295 -28.59 7.70 11.51
CA LYS A 295 -28.82 8.44 10.26
C LYS A 295 -28.09 9.77 10.23
N TYR A 296 -28.09 10.50 11.35
CA TYR A 296 -27.32 11.72 11.51
C TYR A 296 -25.82 11.47 11.35
N ALA A 297 -25.30 10.39 11.95
CA ALA A 297 -23.89 10.02 11.79
C ALA A 297 -23.51 9.63 10.34
N ILE A 298 -24.44 9.00 9.61
CA ILE A 298 -24.26 8.60 8.21
C ILE A 298 -24.09 9.82 7.29
N GLU A 299 -24.61 10.99 7.64
CA GLU A 299 -24.37 12.23 6.87
C GLU A 299 -22.88 12.59 6.85
N PHE A 300 -22.17 12.41 7.97
CA PHE A 300 -20.72 12.65 8.03
C PHE A 300 -19.93 11.58 7.28
N GLU A 301 -20.37 10.32 7.33
CA GLU A 301 -19.73 9.26 6.56
C GLU A 301 -19.93 9.46 5.06
N HIS A 302 -21.11 9.91 4.61
CA HIS A 302 -21.30 10.34 3.22
C HIS A 302 -20.29 11.40 2.82
N ASN A 303 -20.15 12.45 3.64
CA ASN A 303 -19.18 13.52 3.38
C ASN A 303 -17.74 12.99 3.36
N SER A 304 -17.38 12.09 4.28
CA SER A 304 -16.07 11.43 4.31
C SER A 304 -15.79 10.65 3.03
N LEU A 305 -16.77 9.89 2.52
CA LEU A 305 -16.66 9.17 1.25
C LEU A 305 -16.56 10.13 0.05
N GLN A 306 -17.36 11.20 0.03
CA GLN A 306 -17.36 12.21 -1.03
C GLN A 306 -16.04 12.98 -1.06
N ASN A 307 -15.55 13.40 0.11
CA ASN A 307 -14.33 14.18 0.27
C ASN A 307 -13.08 13.31 0.30
N MET A 308 -13.21 11.98 0.35
CA MET A 308 -12.10 11.06 0.61
C MET A 308 -11.17 11.58 1.71
N SER A 309 -11.76 11.93 2.85
CA SER A 309 -11.08 12.56 3.97
C SER A 309 -11.90 12.37 5.22
N TYR A 310 -11.23 12.01 6.31
CA TYR A 310 -11.85 11.91 7.62
C TYR A 310 -11.64 13.17 8.49
N ILE A 311 -10.87 14.14 7.99
CA ILE A 311 -10.49 15.35 8.75
C ILE A 311 -11.67 16.31 8.83
N GLY A 312 -11.87 16.94 9.99
CA GLY A 312 -12.91 17.96 10.18
C GLY A 312 -14.26 17.41 10.63
N PHE A 313 -15.03 18.21 11.36
CA PHE A 313 -16.32 17.82 11.93
C PHE A 313 -17.29 17.34 10.84
N GLU A 314 -17.27 17.98 9.68
CA GLU A 314 -18.10 17.68 8.51
C GLU A 314 -17.91 16.25 7.97
N ASN A 315 -16.78 15.60 8.26
CA ASN A 315 -16.46 14.26 7.78
C ASN A 315 -16.49 13.17 8.88
N ASN A 316 -16.56 13.54 10.17
CA ASN A 316 -16.58 12.55 11.25
C ASN A 316 -17.59 12.80 12.37
N GLY A 317 -18.23 13.98 12.42
CA GLY A 317 -19.24 14.31 13.43
C GLY A 317 -18.72 14.53 14.86
N ILE A 318 -17.41 14.69 15.07
CA ILE A 318 -16.80 14.90 16.39
C ILE A 318 -16.29 16.35 16.54
N ILE A 319 -16.87 17.12 17.46
CA ILE A 319 -16.60 18.56 17.67
C ILE A 319 -15.21 18.82 18.28
N LYS A 320 -14.77 17.95 19.20
CA LYS A 320 -13.47 18.08 19.88
C LYS A 320 -12.73 16.76 19.85
N ARG A 321 -11.83 16.61 18.88
CA ARG A 321 -10.82 15.54 18.92
C ARG A 321 -9.91 15.80 20.12
N LYS A 322 -9.79 14.84 21.03
CA LYS A 322 -8.61 14.78 21.89
C LYS A 322 -7.45 14.34 21.00
N ASP A 323 -6.28 14.94 21.18
CA ASP A 323 -5.07 14.51 20.47
C ASP A 323 -4.92 12.98 20.60
N ASN A 324 -4.66 12.29 19.48
CA ASN A 324 -4.54 10.83 19.36
C ASN A 324 -5.84 9.98 19.39
N TYR A 325 -7.04 10.57 19.26
CA TYR A 325 -8.28 9.82 19.05
C TYR A 325 -8.74 9.88 17.58
N GLU A 326 -8.58 8.78 16.84
CA GLU A 326 -9.12 8.60 15.49
C GLU A 326 -10.46 7.84 15.58
N THR A 327 -11.57 8.58 15.66
CA THR A 327 -12.93 8.02 15.68
C THR A 327 -13.94 8.94 14.98
N SER A 328 -15.14 8.42 14.69
CA SER A 328 -16.28 9.15 14.11
C SER A 328 -17.48 8.88 14.98
N LEU A 329 -18.46 9.77 14.86
CA LEU A 329 -19.74 9.58 15.50
C LEU A 329 -20.37 8.24 15.13
N LEU A 330 -20.21 7.76 13.89
CA LEU A 330 -20.74 6.45 13.51
C LEU A 330 -20.02 5.31 14.25
N ASN A 331 -18.69 5.40 14.41
CA ASN A 331 -17.93 4.42 15.18
C ASN A 331 -18.34 4.41 16.66
N GLU A 332 -18.51 5.60 17.26
CA GLU A 332 -18.96 5.73 18.64
C GLU A 332 -20.39 5.25 18.85
N LEU A 333 -21.27 5.39 17.85
CA LEU A 333 -22.64 4.88 17.90
C LEU A 333 -22.73 3.37 17.64
N TYR A 334 -21.77 2.78 16.92
CA TYR A 334 -21.72 1.33 16.70
C TYR A 334 -21.06 0.59 17.88
N SER A 335 -20.04 1.19 18.49
CA SER A 335 -19.30 0.65 19.63
C SER A 335 -19.52 1.50 20.87
N LEU A 336 -20.79 1.70 21.22
CA LEU A 336 -21.27 2.60 22.28
C LEU A 336 -20.45 2.45 23.55
N ASN A 337 -19.86 3.56 24.02
CA ASN A 337 -19.07 3.62 25.26
C ASN A 337 -19.29 4.86 26.11
N SER A 338 -19.99 4.68 27.24
CA SER A 338 -20.20 5.75 28.23
C SER A 338 -18.99 5.98 29.16
N GLY A 339 -18.07 5.02 29.25
CA GLY A 339 -16.96 5.05 30.21
C GLY A 339 -17.38 4.96 31.69
N SER A 340 -18.68 4.76 31.98
CA SER A 340 -19.21 4.71 33.34
C SER A 340 -18.71 3.50 34.12
N ASP A 341 -18.62 3.61 35.44
CA ASP A 341 -18.16 2.50 36.29
C ASP A 341 -19.09 1.29 36.20
N VAL A 342 -20.40 1.53 36.03
CA VAL A 342 -21.40 0.49 35.80
C VAL A 342 -21.08 -0.27 34.50
N ARG A 343 -20.77 0.44 33.41
CA ARG A 343 -20.40 -0.20 32.15
C ARG A 343 -19.09 -0.97 32.26
N LYS A 344 -18.06 -0.39 32.90
CA LYS A 344 -16.77 -1.05 33.13
C LYS A 344 -16.93 -2.37 33.90
N LYS A 345 -17.79 -2.40 34.92
CA LYS A 345 -18.11 -3.62 35.68
C LYS A 345 -18.60 -4.76 34.80
N TYR A 346 -19.29 -4.45 33.71
CA TYR A 346 -19.89 -5.41 32.79
C TYR A 346 -19.14 -5.56 31.46
N SER A 347 -17.88 -5.12 31.37
CA SER A 347 -17.09 -5.14 30.12
C SER A 347 -17.06 -6.52 29.46
N TYR A 348 -16.79 -7.57 30.24
CA TYR A 348 -16.77 -8.94 29.77
C TYR A 348 -18.13 -9.40 29.24
N ASN A 349 -19.23 -9.02 29.90
CA ASN A 349 -20.56 -9.37 29.44
C ASN A 349 -20.83 -8.76 28.07
N PHE A 350 -20.57 -7.46 27.89
CA PHE A 350 -20.76 -6.78 26.61
C PHE A 350 -19.93 -7.38 25.49
N GLU A 351 -18.66 -7.75 25.75
CA GLU A 351 -17.82 -8.45 24.77
C GLU A 351 -18.48 -9.74 24.28
N LYS A 352 -19.14 -10.50 25.16
CA LYS A 352 -19.79 -11.76 24.79
C LYS A 352 -21.16 -11.58 24.13
N ILE A 353 -21.79 -10.42 24.28
CA ILE A 353 -23.05 -10.11 23.59
C ILE A 353 -22.86 -10.01 22.07
N GLU A 354 -21.67 -9.69 21.59
CA GLU A 354 -21.35 -9.65 20.15
C GLU A 354 -21.64 -10.97 19.43
N TYR A 355 -21.62 -12.11 20.13
CA TYR A 355 -21.99 -13.41 19.57
C TYR A 355 -23.45 -13.50 19.09
N LEU A 356 -24.32 -12.55 19.47
CA LEU A 356 -25.70 -12.47 19.00
C LEU A 356 -25.85 -11.63 17.70
N ASN A 357 -24.80 -10.91 17.28
CA ASN A 357 -24.82 -10.05 16.10
C ASN A 357 -24.51 -10.80 14.78
N TYR A 358 -23.96 -12.02 14.88
CA TYR A 358 -23.61 -12.85 13.73
C TYR A 358 -23.78 -14.33 14.07
N ASP A 359 -23.66 -15.22 13.09
CA ASP A 359 -23.73 -16.65 13.35
C ASP A 359 -22.44 -17.16 14.03
N SER A 360 -22.44 -17.11 15.36
CA SER A 360 -21.32 -17.52 16.21
C SER A 360 -21.33 -19.00 16.59
N GLY A 361 -22.36 -19.75 16.16
CA GLY A 361 -22.60 -21.14 16.56
C GLY A 361 -23.29 -21.27 17.93
N GLU A 362 -23.97 -22.40 18.14
CA GLU A 362 -24.90 -22.61 19.27
C GLU A 362 -24.27 -22.42 20.66
N SER A 363 -23.03 -22.89 20.83
CA SER A 363 -22.30 -22.77 22.10
C SER A 363 -22.06 -21.31 22.50
N ASN A 364 -21.61 -20.49 21.54
CA ASN A 364 -21.33 -19.08 21.76
C ASN A 364 -22.62 -18.28 21.98
N LYS A 365 -23.67 -18.58 21.20
CA LYS A 365 -25.00 -17.99 21.40
C LYS A 365 -25.54 -18.28 22.79
N SER A 366 -25.50 -19.55 23.21
CA SER A 366 -25.91 -19.96 24.56
C SER A 366 -25.14 -19.20 25.65
N TRP A 367 -23.82 -19.05 25.48
CA TRP A 367 -22.99 -18.27 26.39
C TRP A 367 -23.38 -16.78 26.43
N ALA A 368 -23.66 -16.19 25.27
CA ALA A 368 -24.10 -14.81 25.17
C ALA A 368 -25.42 -14.57 25.91
N TYR A 369 -26.40 -15.47 25.79
CA TYR A 369 -27.65 -15.38 26.55
C TYR A 369 -27.44 -15.52 28.07
N ILE A 370 -26.49 -16.34 28.53
CA ILE A 370 -26.13 -16.39 29.96
C ILE A 370 -25.60 -15.01 30.40
N LYS A 371 -24.68 -14.43 29.62
CA LYS A 371 -24.12 -13.10 29.92
C LYS A 371 -25.13 -11.97 29.81
N LEU A 372 -26.12 -12.10 28.93
CA LEU A 372 -27.22 -11.16 28.77
C LEU A 372 -28.13 -11.12 29.99
N ARG A 373 -28.47 -12.27 30.58
CA ARG A 373 -29.30 -12.33 31.80
C ARG A 373 -28.62 -11.64 32.98
N GLU A 374 -27.30 -11.74 33.09
CA GLU A 374 -26.51 -11.02 34.10
C GLU A 374 -26.55 -9.49 33.92
N LEU A 375 -26.83 -9.01 32.69
CA LEU A 375 -26.93 -7.59 32.33
C LEU A 375 -28.33 -7.00 32.55
N TYR A 376 -29.39 -7.81 32.64
CA TYR A 376 -30.77 -7.32 32.75
C TYR A 376 -30.98 -6.24 33.84
N PRO A 377 -30.43 -6.36 35.07
CA PRO A 377 -30.60 -5.32 36.09
C PRO A 377 -30.05 -3.94 35.70
N PHE A 378 -29.16 -3.88 34.72
CA PHE A 378 -28.66 -2.64 34.13
C PHE A 378 -29.48 -2.24 32.90
N LEU A 379 -29.69 -3.16 31.95
CA LEU A 379 -30.31 -2.86 30.66
C LEU A 379 -31.81 -2.56 30.76
N GLU A 380 -32.54 -3.24 31.65
CA GLU A 380 -34.00 -3.09 31.78
C GLU A 380 -34.44 -1.74 32.36
N ARG A 381 -33.48 -0.91 32.80
CA ARG A 381 -33.75 0.51 33.14
C ARG A 381 -34.05 1.33 31.89
N TYR A 382 -33.57 0.89 30.73
CA TYR A 382 -33.60 1.64 29.48
C TYR A 382 -34.55 1.03 28.46
N VAL A 383 -34.61 -0.31 28.37
CA VAL A 383 -35.40 -1.07 27.38
C VAL A 383 -36.14 -2.24 28.03
N SER A 384 -37.06 -2.88 27.31
CA SER A 384 -37.75 -4.09 27.77
C SER A 384 -37.35 -5.30 26.92
N PHE A 385 -36.85 -6.39 27.51
CA PHE A 385 -36.58 -7.64 26.78
C PHE A 385 -37.81 -8.56 26.68
N GLU A 386 -38.91 -8.18 27.33
CA GLU A 386 -40.17 -8.93 27.29
C GLU A 386 -40.65 -9.12 25.85
N GLY A 387 -40.76 -10.38 25.42
CA GLY A 387 -41.24 -10.78 24.11
C GLY A 387 -40.25 -10.60 22.96
N ALA A 388 -38.98 -10.27 23.24
CA ALA A 388 -37.94 -10.18 22.20
C ALA A 388 -37.67 -11.56 21.57
N MET A 389 -37.53 -11.59 20.25
CA MET A 389 -37.40 -12.80 19.44
C MET A 389 -36.14 -12.75 18.59
N GLY A 390 -35.33 -13.81 18.66
CA GLY A 390 -34.13 -13.98 17.85
C GLY A 390 -32.91 -13.21 18.35
N ASP A 391 -31.73 -13.66 17.91
CA ASP A 391 -30.44 -13.19 18.41
C ASP A 391 -30.23 -11.69 18.12
N PHE A 392 -30.55 -11.27 16.90
CA PHE A 392 -30.34 -9.89 16.48
C PHE A 392 -31.25 -8.88 17.21
N GLU A 393 -32.50 -9.24 17.54
CA GLU A 393 -33.35 -8.35 18.34
C GLU A 393 -32.75 -8.13 19.73
N HIS A 394 -32.29 -9.20 20.38
CA HIS A 394 -31.64 -9.09 21.69
C HIS A 394 -30.39 -8.21 21.61
N TYR A 395 -29.53 -8.43 20.60
CA TYR A 395 -28.35 -7.59 20.37
C TYR A 395 -28.72 -6.10 20.17
N ALA A 396 -29.70 -5.83 19.30
CA ALA A 396 -30.17 -4.47 19.02
C ALA A 396 -30.72 -3.77 20.27
N LEU A 397 -31.44 -4.49 21.15
CA LEU A 397 -31.93 -3.94 22.41
C LEU A 397 -30.81 -3.63 23.41
N VAL A 398 -29.73 -4.43 23.44
CA VAL A 398 -28.53 -4.08 24.22
C VAL A 398 -27.93 -2.78 23.70
N GLN A 399 -27.73 -2.65 22.39
CA GLN A 399 -27.16 -1.44 21.80
C GLN A 399 -28.05 -0.21 22.06
N LEU A 400 -29.37 -0.35 21.93
CA LEU A 400 -30.33 0.70 22.27
C LEU A 400 -30.21 1.14 23.75
N ALA A 401 -30.13 0.20 24.68
CA ALA A 401 -29.95 0.52 26.09
C ALA A 401 -28.63 1.25 26.35
N LEU A 402 -27.54 0.83 25.69
CA LEU A 402 -26.24 1.50 25.77
C LEU A 402 -26.27 2.91 25.19
N TYR A 403 -27.03 3.14 24.12
CA TYR A 403 -27.20 4.47 23.51
C TYR A 403 -27.87 5.42 24.50
N LEU A 404 -29.01 5.00 25.06
CA LEU A 404 -29.74 5.79 26.06
C LEU A 404 -28.88 6.06 27.29
N HIS A 405 -28.13 5.05 27.76
CA HIS A 405 -27.18 5.23 28.84
C HIS A 405 -26.06 6.24 28.49
N CYS A 406 -25.53 6.22 27.27
CA CYS A 406 -24.54 7.21 26.84
C CYS A 406 -25.09 8.63 26.90
N LEU A 407 -26.34 8.86 26.47
CA LEU A 407 -26.97 10.19 26.52
C LEU A 407 -27.14 10.74 27.95
N GLU A 408 -27.15 9.89 28.97
CA GLU A 408 -27.20 10.29 30.39
C GLU A 408 -25.83 10.50 31.03
N ASN A 409 -24.74 10.16 30.32
CA ASN A 409 -23.38 10.17 30.86
C ASN A 409 -22.47 11.11 30.05
N LYS A 410 -21.37 11.55 30.65
CA LYS A 410 -20.37 12.36 29.94
C LYS A 410 -19.52 11.44 29.06
N CYS A 411 -19.81 11.41 27.77
CA CYS A 411 -19.06 10.66 26.77
C CYS A 411 -19.19 11.29 25.38
N LEU A 412 -18.38 10.81 24.42
CA LEU A 412 -18.35 11.33 23.05
C LEU A 412 -19.73 11.31 22.37
N VAL A 413 -20.52 10.26 22.59
CA VAL A 413 -21.88 10.18 22.03
C VAL A 413 -22.75 11.32 22.55
N ASN A 414 -22.77 11.56 23.87
CA ASN A 414 -23.59 12.63 24.45
C ASN A 414 -23.14 14.02 23.99
N ASP A 415 -21.82 14.22 23.88
CA ASP A 415 -21.22 15.50 23.51
C ASP A 415 -21.49 15.88 22.04
N ASN A 416 -21.75 14.90 21.17
CA ASN A 416 -21.88 15.11 19.71
C ASN A 416 -23.27 14.82 19.15
N ILE A 417 -24.15 14.15 19.90
CA ILE A 417 -25.56 14.00 19.51
C ILE A 417 -26.33 15.29 19.82
N PRO A 418 -27.07 15.89 18.87
CA PRO A 418 -27.81 17.11 19.10
C PRO A 418 -28.82 16.99 20.26
N ASN A 419 -29.01 18.09 20.99
CA ASN A 419 -29.99 18.17 22.07
C ASN A 419 -31.41 18.39 21.52
N GLU A 420 -31.94 17.38 20.82
CA GLU A 420 -33.26 17.42 20.18
C GLU A 420 -34.08 16.15 20.51
N LEU A 421 -35.39 16.30 20.62
CA LEU A 421 -36.31 15.20 20.96
C LEU A 421 -36.35 14.08 19.91
N LYS A 422 -35.89 14.33 18.69
CA LYS A 422 -35.75 13.28 17.66
C LYS A 422 -34.61 12.30 17.95
N PHE A 423 -33.69 12.65 18.86
CA PHE A 423 -32.56 11.82 19.27
C PHE A 423 -32.62 11.42 20.75
N ARG A 424 -33.38 12.15 21.59
CA ARG A 424 -33.35 12.02 23.04
C ARG A 424 -34.76 11.90 23.62
N GLU A 425 -34.90 11.15 24.71
CA GLU A 425 -36.17 11.06 25.45
C GLU A 425 -36.54 12.37 26.17
N LYS A 426 -35.53 13.21 26.48
CA LYS A 426 -35.67 14.52 27.12
C LYS A 426 -34.50 15.42 26.73
N LEU A 427 -34.72 16.73 26.79
CA LEU A 427 -33.68 17.73 26.57
C LEU A 427 -32.78 17.87 27.82
N ILE A 428 -31.50 18.14 27.60
CA ILE A 428 -30.48 18.41 28.64
C ILE A 428 -30.42 19.90 28.98
#